data_AF-A0A848LL25-F1
#
_entry.id   AF-A0A848LL25-F1
#
_cell.length_a   1.000
_cell.length_b   1.000
_cell.length_c   1.000
_cell.angle_alpha   90.00
_cell.angle_beta   90.00
_cell.angle_gamma   90.00
#
_symmetry.space_group_name_H-M   'P 1'
#
loop_
_entity.id
_entity.type
_entity.pdbx_description
1 polymer ?
#
loop_
_entity_poly.entity_id
_entity_poly.type
_entity_poly.pdbx_seq_one_letter_code
_entity_poly.pdbx_strand_id
1 'polypeptide(L)'
;MKKTRDEELTLALQEARETEARWRGLAARLMELGDDAMDAQLLVAFRAAREEGVVPPDAGFFLVAHILTAMADEAIPEDPRVRRLARELDLMEREYGLGDGAWHDDETPPEEWEALCAEYEAACDEARATFFRAYGEEDMARLYLEDRACFHRRFESGRRFFHGLPMLPEHLH
;
A
#
# COMPACT_ATOMS: atom_id res chain seq x y z
N MET A 1 -46.89 -5.66 22.64
CA MET A 1 -45.77 -4.95 21.98
C MET A 1 -44.39 -5.22 22.61
N LYS A 2 -44.25 -5.66 23.87
CA LYS A 2 -42.93 -6.03 24.45
C LYS A 2 -42.31 -7.30 23.85
N LYS A 3 -43.11 -8.33 23.55
CA LYS A 3 -42.64 -9.64 23.08
C LYS A 3 -41.94 -9.60 21.72
N THR A 4 -42.48 -8.82 20.78
CA THR A 4 -41.96 -8.64 19.43
C THR A 4 -40.61 -7.91 19.42
N ARG A 5 -40.40 -7.00 20.38
CA ARG A 5 -39.16 -6.22 20.53
C ARG A 5 -38.02 -7.04 21.13
N ASP A 6 -38.32 -8.00 22.01
CA ASP A 6 -37.34 -8.96 22.53
C ASP A 6 -36.90 -9.96 21.45
N GLU A 7 -37.83 -10.42 20.60
CA GLU A 7 -37.54 -11.32 19.48
C GLU A 7 -36.62 -10.65 18.43
N GLU A 8 -36.88 -9.39 18.09
CA GLU A 8 -36.02 -8.59 17.19
C GLU A 8 -34.61 -8.37 17.77
N LEU A 9 -34.50 -8.06 19.06
CA LEU A 9 -33.21 -7.90 19.75
C LEU A 9 -32.41 -9.20 19.78
N THR A 10 -33.10 -10.33 19.97
CA THR A 10 -32.46 -11.66 20.00
C THR A 10 -31.93 -12.02 18.62
N LEU A 11 -32.69 -11.72 17.56
CA LEU A 11 -32.28 -11.96 16.18
C LEU A 11 -31.06 -11.11 15.79
N ALA A 12 -31.07 -9.82 16.14
CA ALA A 12 -29.96 -8.91 15.88
C ALA A 12 -28.67 -9.32 16.62
N LEU A 13 -28.78 -9.79 17.87
CA LEU A 13 -27.66 -10.34 18.63
C LEU A 13 -27.09 -11.62 18.01
N GLN A 14 -27.95 -12.42 17.38
CA GLN A 14 -27.57 -13.66 16.73
C GLN A 14 -26.84 -13.37 15.40
N GLU A 15 -27.35 -12.44 14.59
CA GLU A 15 -26.66 -11.95 13.39
C GLU A 15 -25.31 -11.32 13.70
N ALA A 16 -25.22 -10.54 14.79
CA ALA A 16 -23.96 -9.94 15.23
C ALA A 16 -22.92 -11.00 15.60
N ARG A 17 -23.32 -12.06 16.32
CA ARG A 17 -22.45 -13.18 16.70
C ARG A 17 -22.01 -14.02 15.51
N GLU A 18 -22.91 -14.26 14.55
CA GLU A 18 -22.59 -14.99 13.32
C GLU A 18 -21.61 -14.18 12.45
N THR A 19 -21.81 -12.86 12.38
CA THR A 19 -20.90 -11.94 11.71
C THR A 19 -19.53 -11.96 12.39
N GLU A 20 -19.48 -11.85 13.71
CA GLU A 20 -18.23 -11.93 14.49
C GLU A 20 -17.49 -13.27 14.28
N ALA A 21 -18.20 -14.39 14.31
CA ALA A 21 -17.62 -15.71 14.08
C ALA A 21 -17.03 -15.85 12.66
N ARG A 22 -17.71 -15.29 11.66
CA ARG A 22 -17.19 -15.22 10.28
C ARG A 22 -15.92 -14.38 10.20
N TRP A 23 -15.89 -13.20 10.84
CA TRP A 23 -14.70 -12.34 10.87
C TRP A 23 -13.52 -13.00 11.57
N ARG A 24 -13.74 -13.68 12.70
CA ARG A 24 -12.68 -14.44 13.39
C ARG A 24 -12.16 -15.61 12.56
N GLY A 25 -13.04 -16.34 11.88
CA GLY A 25 -12.65 -17.42 10.98
C GLY A 25 -11.87 -16.94 9.77
N LEU A 26 -12.21 -15.77 9.24
CA LEU A 26 -11.46 -15.12 8.17
C LEU A 26 -10.08 -14.67 8.67
N ALA A 27 -10.01 -14.01 9.83
CA ALA A 27 -8.75 -13.57 10.43
C ALA A 27 -7.79 -14.73 10.71
N ALA A 28 -8.30 -15.87 11.22
CA ALA A 28 -7.49 -17.07 11.44
C ALA A 28 -6.91 -17.64 10.14
N ARG A 29 -7.74 -17.72 9.08
CA ARG A 29 -7.28 -18.19 7.75
C ARG A 29 -6.28 -17.25 7.13
N LEU A 30 -6.50 -15.95 7.28
CA LEU A 30 -5.59 -14.92 6.82
C LEU A 30 -4.24 -15.08 7.52
N MET A 31 -4.19 -15.21 8.85
CA MET A 31 -2.95 -15.44 9.61
C MET A 31 -2.19 -16.74 9.25
N GLU A 32 -2.84 -17.71 8.60
CA GLU A 32 -2.21 -18.94 8.11
C GLU A 32 -1.63 -18.82 6.69
N LEU A 33 -1.93 -17.74 5.96
CA LEU A 33 -1.34 -17.45 4.67
C LEU A 33 0.07 -16.86 4.85
N GLY A 34 1.01 -17.23 3.96
CA GLY A 34 2.25 -16.46 3.83
C GLY A 34 1.97 -15.04 3.34
N ASP A 35 2.89 -14.11 3.60
CA ASP A 35 2.69 -12.67 3.39
C ASP A 35 2.18 -12.33 1.97
N ASP A 36 2.74 -12.92 0.90
CA ASP A 36 2.26 -12.72 -0.48
C ASP A 36 0.80 -13.15 -0.69
N ALA A 37 0.41 -14.27 -0.08
CA ALA A 37 -0.93 -14.82 -0.24
C ALA A 37 -1.96 -14.06 0.60
N MET A 38 -1.54 -13.51 1.74
CA MET A 38 -2.32 -12.56 2.53
C MET A 38 -2.58 -11.29 1.73
N ASP A 39 -1.54 -10.70 1.15
CA ASP A 39 -1.64 -9.43 0.42
C ASP A 39 -2.54 -9.54 -0.81
N ALA A 40 -2.46 -10.66 -1.52
CA ALA A 40 -3.38 -10.95 -2.63
C ALA A 40 -4.86 -11.01 -2.16
N GLN A 41 -5.14 -11.60 -1.00
CA GLN A 41 -6.51 -11.65 -0.45
C GLN A 41 -6.98 -10.27 0.03
N LEU A 42 -6.10 -9.50 0.68
CA LEU A 42 -6.39 -8.13 1.09
C LEU A 42 -6.69 -7.23 -0.11
N LEU A 43 -5.91 -7.36 -1.19
CA LEU A 43 -6.16 -6.63 -2.43
C LEU A 43 -7.55 -6.92 -3.00
N VAL A 44 -7.96 -8.19 -3.04
CA VAL A 44 -9.31 -8.57 -3.49
C VAL A 44 -10.38 -7.92 -2.61
N ALA A 45 -10.23 -8.00 -1.29
CA ALA A 45 -11.18 -7.43 -0.34
C ALA A 45 -11.27 -5.89 -0.46
N PHE A 46 -10.14 -5.21 -0.60
CA PHE A 46 -10.07 -3.76 -0.73
C PHE A 46 -10.66 -3.26 -2.04
N ARG A 47 -10.48 -4.01 -3.13
CA ARG A 47 -11.15 -3.72 -4.41
C ARG A 47 -12.65 -3.83 -4.30
N ALA A 48 -13.15 -4.92 -3.71
CA ALA A 48 -14.57 -5.10 -3.47
C ALA A 48 -15.13 -3.94 -2.63
N ALA A 49 -14.44 -3.57 -1.54
CA ALA A 49 -14.86 -2.47 -0.69
C ALA A 49 -14.94 -1.12 -1.44
N ARG A 50 -14.00 -0.85 -2.35
CA ARG A 50 -13.99 0.34 -3.20
C ARG A 50 -15.12 0.31 -4.23
N GLU A 51 -15.32 -0.81 -4.90
CA GLU A 51 -16.30 -0.98 -5.99
C GLU A 51 -17.75 -0.97 -5.48
N GLU A 52 -18.00 -1.58 -4.33
CA GLU A 52 -19.31 -1.57 -3.66
C GLU A 52 -19.62 -0.23 -2.98
N GLY A 53 -18.62 0.66 -2.84
CA GLY A 53 -18.78 1.98 -2.25
C GLY A 53 -19.03 1.97 -0.74
N VAL A 54 -18.61 0.90 -0.04
CA VAL A 54 -18.73 0.80 1.43
C VAL A 54 -17.80 1.78 2.17
N VAL A 55 -16.82 2.34 1.46
CA VAL A 55 -15.92 3.40 1.94
C VAL A 55 -15.94 4.60 0.97
N PRO A 56 -15.60 5.82 1.43
CA PRO A 56 -15.45 6.97 0.55
C PRO A 56 -14.45 6.72 -0.59
N PRO A 57 -14.58 7.39 -1.75
CA PRO A 57 -13.74 7.12 -2.94
C PRO A 57 -12.23 7.17 -2.69
N ASP A 58 -11.77 8.15 -1.91
CA ASP A 58 -10.35 8.28 -1.58
C ASP A 58 -9.88 7.25 -0.55
N ALA A 59 -10.76 6.82 0.36
CA ALA A 59 -10.46 5.73 1.30
C ALA A 59 -10.31 4.40 0.56
N GLY A 60 -11.20 4.10 -0.40
CA GLY A 60 -11.06 2.93 -1.26
C GLY A 60 -9.82 2.99 -2.15
N PHE A 61 -9.47 4.18 -2.67
CA PHE A 61 -8.22 4.40 -3.38
C PHE A 61 -6.99 4.10 -2.50
N PHE A 62 -6.96 4.63 -1.27
CA PHE A 62 -5.88 4.40 -0.32
C PHE A 62 -5.70 2.91 0.01
N LEU A 63 -6.77 2.17 0.29
CA LEU A 63 -6.67 0.74 0.62
C LEU A 63 -5.96 -0.05 -0.49
N VAL A 64 -6.39 0.14 -1.74
CA VAL A 64 -5.81 -0.55 -2.89
C VAL A 64 -4.39 -0.06 -3.18
N ALA A 65 -4.15 1.25 -3.11
CA ALA A 65 -2.83 1.81 -3.36
C ALA A 65 -1.81 1.40 -2.28
N HIS A 66 -2.23 1.31 -1.02
CA HIS A 66 -1.36 0.93 0.09
C HIS A 66 -0.86 -0.50 -0.07
N ILE A 67 -1.76 -1.46 -0.30
CA ILE A 67 -1.38 -2.87 -0.47
C ILE A 67 -0.54 -3.07 -1.73
N LEU A 68 -0.91 -2.44 -2.85
CA LEU A 68 -0.13 -2.55 -4.08
C LEU A 68 1.25 -1.89 -3.96
N THR A 69 1.39 -0.83 -3.16
CA THR A 69 2.70 -0.22 -2.91
C THR A 69 3.58 -1.16 -2.10
N ALA A 70 3.06 -1.79 -1.05
CA ALA A 70 3.80 -2.78 -0.27
C ALA A 70 4.27 -3.96 -1.14
N MET A 71 3.36 -4.56 -1.90
CA MET A 71 3.69 -5.65 -2.82
C MET A 71 4.69 -5.22 -3.91
N ALA A 72 4.57 -3.98 -4.41
CA ALA A 72 5.50 -3.45 -5.40
C ALA A 72 6.89 -3.21 -4.79
N ASP A 73 6.99 -2.74 -3.56
CA ASP A 73 8.27 -2.48 -2.89
C ASP A 73 9.09 -3.76 -2.70
N GLU A 74 8.43 -4.91 -2.58
CA GLU A 74 9.07 -6.23 -2.57
C GLU A 74 9.48 -6.71 -3.98
N ALA A 75 8.68 -6.41 -5.00
CA ALA A 75 8.90 -6.88 -6.37
C ALA A 75 9.88 -6.02 -7.19
N ILE A 76 9.88 -4.70 -6.97
CA ILE A 76 10.68 -3.72 -7.73
C ILE A 76 12.19 -3.99 -7.67
N PRO A 77 12.80 -4.38 -6.53
CA PRO A 77 14.22 -4.72 -6.47
C PRO A 77 14.65 -5.83 -7.44
N GLU A 78 13.72 -6.70 -7.84
CA GLU A 78 13.98 -7.79 -8.80
C GLU A 78 13.77 -7.38 -10.26
N ASP A 79 13.24 -6.18 -10.53
CA ASP A 79 13.13 -5.67 -11.90
C ASP A 79 14.53 -5.58 -12.55
N PRO A 80 14.75 -6.14 -13.75
CA PRO A 80 16.07 -6.19 -14.36
C PRO A 80 16.74 -4.82 -14.55
N ARG A 81 15.97 -3.77 -14.85
CA ARG A 81 16.48 -2.42 -15.07
C ARG A 81 16.80 -1.76 -13.74
N VAL A 82 15.88 -1.84 -12.78
CA VAL A 82 16.08 -1.29 -11.42
C VAL A 82 17.30 -1.94 -10.77
N ARG A 83 17.41 -3.27 -10.83
CA ARG A 83 18.54 -4.02 -10.27
C ARG A 83 19.87 -3.67 -10.93
N ARG A 84 19.88 -3.38 -12.24
CA ARG A 84 21.08 -2.95 -12.94
C ARG A 84 21.53 -1.58 -12.44
N LEU A 85 20.62 -0.61 -12.42
CA LEU A 85 20.90 0.76 -11.99
C LEU A 85 21.32 0.83 -10.51
N ALA A 86 20.66 0.05 -9.64
CA ALA A 86 21.06 -0.08 -8.23
C ALA A 86 22.52 -0.54 -8.10
N ARG A 87 22.94 -1.53 -8.90
CA ARG A 87 24.33 -2.02 -8.88
C ARG A 87 25.32 -0.98 -9.43
N GLU A 88 24.92 -0.22 -10.43
CA GLU A 88 25.75 0.86 -10.98
C GLU A 88 25.93 1.99 -9.94
N LEU A 89 24.86 2.37 -9.24
CA LEU A 89 24.92 3.31 -8.11
C LEU A 89 25.83 2.78 -6.98
N ASP A 90 25.61 1.55 -6.53
CA ASP A 90 26.42 0.92 -5.48
C ASP A 90 27.92 0.93 -5.82
N LEU A 91 28.27 0.70 -7.09
CA LEU A 91 29.66 0.71 -7.55
C LEU A 91 30.24 2.12 -7.50
N MET A 92 29.50 3.09 -8.03
CA MET A 92 29.92 4.49 -8.05
C MET A 92 30.09 5.04 -6.63
N GLU A 93 29.13 4.79 -5.74
CA GLU A 93 29.19 5.21 -4.33
C GLU A 93 30.40 4.64 -3.60
N ARG A 94 30.74 3.37 -3.86
CA ARG A 94 31.95 2.74 -3.31
C ARG A 94 33.24 3.37 -3.86
N GLU A 95 33.26 3.77 -5.13
CA GLU A 95 34.41 4.48 -5.72
C GLU A 95 34.62 5.85 -5.06
N TYR A 96 33.55 6.53 -4.69
CA TYR A 96 33.60 7.79 -3.94
C TYR A 96 33.76 7.61 -2.41
N GLY A 97 33.74 6.37 -1.91
CA GLY A 97 33.89 6.09 -0.48
C GLY A 97 32.67 6.44 0.37
N LEU A 98 31.49 6.56 -0.26
CA LEU A 98 30.22 6.81 0.43
C LEU A 98 29.78 5.53 1.16
N GLY A 99 29.73 5.59 2.49
CA GLY A 99 29.36 4.44 3.33
C GLY A 99 27.85 4.22 3.42
N ASP A 100 27.09 5.31 3.56
CA ASP A 100 25.62 5.30 3.72
C ASP A 100 24.89 5.89 2.49
N GLY A 101 25.55 5.94 1.33
CA GLY A 101 24.91 6.37 0.06
C GLY A 101 24.49 7.84 -0.01
N ALA A 102 24.96 8.68 0.91
CA ALA A 102 24.64 10.11 0.93
C ALA A 102 25.92 10.95 0.99
N TRP A 103 26.00 11.92 0.09
CA TRP A 103 26.96 13.01 0.16
C TRP A 103 26.71 13.84 1.41
N HIS A 104 27.78 14.34 2.04
CA HIS A 104 27.63 15.28 3.14
C HIS A 104 27.06 16.62 2.63
N ASP A 105 26.31 17.34 3.45
CA ASP A 105 25.66 18.62 3.08
C ASP A 105 26.66 19.69 2.57
N ASP A 106 27.96 19.53 2.87
CA ASP A 106 29.06 20.39 2.44
C ASP A 106 29.76 19.92 1.15
N GLU A 107 29.40 18.77 0.61
CA GLU A 107 29.94 18.21 -0.63
C GLU A 107 28.92 18.33 -1.77
N THR A 108 29.40 18.69 -2.96
CA THR A 108 28.55 18.69 -4.17
C THR A 108 28.69 17.34 -4.86
N PRO A 109 27.60 16.59 -5.04
CA PRO A 109 27.62 15.33 -5.77
C PRO A 109 28.14 15.53 -7.20
N PRO A 110 28.87 14.55 -7.78
CA PRO A 110 29.21 14.53 -9.19
C PRO A 110 27.94 14.51 -10.04
N GLU A 111 27.93 15.29 -11.14
CA GLU A 111 26.79 15.34 -12.08
C GLU A 111 26.39 13.95 -12.60
N GLU A 112 27.38 13.08 -12.81
CA GLU A 112 27.16 11.69 -13.25
C GLU A 112 26.41 10.85 -12.19
N TRP A 113 26.65 11.08 -10.90
CA TRP A 113 25.94 10.40 -9.81
C TRP A 113 24.51 10.91 -9.72
N GLU A 114 24.29 12.22 -9.79
CA GLU A 114 22.94 12.81 -9.79
C GLU A 114 22.10 12.31 -10.97
N ALA A 115 22.71 12.24 -12.16
CA ALA A 115 22.06 11.70 -13.35
C ALA A 115 21.68 10.22 -13.17
N LEU A 116 22.56 9.42 -12.56
CA LEU A 116 22.30 8.00 -12.31
C LEU A 116 21.22 7.78 -11.24
N CYS A 117 21.19 8.60 -10.18
CA CYS A 117 20.11 8.61 -9.19
C CYS A 117 18.78 8.93 -9.84
N ALA A 118 18.73 9.98 -10.68
CA ALA A 118 17.51 10.34 -11.40
C ALA A 118 17.04 9.22 -12.35
N GLU A 119 17.96 8.52 -13.03
CA GLU A 119 17.61 7.37 -13.87
C GLU A 119 17.08 6.20 -13.04
N TYR A 120 17.69 5.91 -11.89
CA TYR A 120 17.24 4.88 -10.96
C TYR A 120 15.85 5.19 -10.40
N GLU A 121 15.60 6.41 -9.94
CA GLU A 121 14.30 6.85 -9.44
C GLU A 121 13.22 6.74 -10.52
N ALA A 122 13.52 7.19 -11.75
CA ALA A 122 12.61 7.05 -12.88
C ALA A 122 12.31 5.58 -13.20
N ALA A 123 13.33 4.70 -13.15
CA ALA A 123 13.14 3.27 -13.36
C ALA A 123 12.26 2.63 -12.28
N CYS A 124 12.46 2.99 -11.01
CA CYS A 124 11.61 2.56 -9.90
C CYS A 124 10.16 3.02 -10.08
N ASP A 125 9.96 4.27 -10.50
CA ASP A 125 8.62 4.82 -10.74
C ASP A 125 7.90 4.12 -11.90
N GLU A 126 8.62 3.87 -13.02
CA GLU A 126 8.10 3.11 -14.16
C GLU A 126 7.78 1.66 -13.79
N ALA A 127 8.63 1.01 -13.01
CA ALA A 127 8.41 -0.36 -12.53
C ALA A 127 7.17 -0.43 -11.63
N ARG A 128 7.00 0.52 -10.70
CA ARG A 128 5.82 0.59 -9.84
C ARG A 128 4.53 0.82 -10.64
N ALA A 129 4.56 1.73 -11.60
CA ALA A 129 3.40 1.96 -12.47
C ALA A 129 3.07 0.72 -13.32
N THR A 130 4.08 0.02 -13.82
CA THR A 130 3.91 -1.26 -14.55
C THR A 130 3.30 -2.33 -13.64
N PHE A 131 3.73 -2.40 -12.38
CA PHE A 131 3.16 -3.28 -11.38
C PHE A 131 1.67 -2.99 -11.15
N PHE A 132 1.29 -1.72 -10.96
CA PHE A 132 -0.12 -1.34 -10.82
C PHE A 132 -0.96 -1.75 -12.04
N ARG A 133 -0.44 -1.58 -13.26
CA ARG A 133 -1.12 -2.04 -14.50
C ARG A 133 -1.25 -3.56 -14.55
N ALA A 134 -0.23 -4.32 -14.14
CA ALA A 134 -0.27 -5.78 -14.10
C ALA A 134 -1.39 -6.30 -13.18
N TYR A 135 -1.72 -5.54 -12.13
CA TYR A 135 -2.86 -5.83 -11.26
C TYR A 135 -4.19 -5.25 -11.76
N GLY A 136 -4.22 -4.49 -12.85
CA GLY A 136 -5.43 -3.91 -13.44
C GLY A 136 -5.77 -2.49 -12.98
N GLU A 137 -4.87 -1.81 -12.25
CA GLU A 137 -5.08 -0.43 -11.79
C GLU A 137 -4.49 0.61 -12.77
N GLU A 138 -4.99 0.64 -14.01
CA GLU A 138 -4.52 1.55 -15.07
C GLU A 138 -4.58 3.04 -14.66
N ASP A 139 -5.71 3.47 -14.08
CA ASP A 139 -5.87 4.86 -13.63
C ASP A 139 -4.91 5.22 -12.49
N MET A 140 -4.61 4.26 -11.61
CA MET A 140 -3.66 4.46 -10.51
C MET A 140 -2.24 4.59 -11.05
N ALA A 141 -1.85 3.73 -12.00
CA ALA A 141 -0.57 3.80 -12.68
C ALA A 141 -0.39 5.12 -13.43
N ARG A 142 -1.44 5.57 -14.14
CA ARG A 142 -1.46 6.85 -14.83
C ARG A 142 -1.29 8.02 -13.86
N LEU A 143 -2.07 8.07 -12.78
CA LEU A 143 -1.92 9.09 -11.74
C LEU A 143 -0.51 9.07 -11.13
N TYR A 144 0.06 7.89 -10.90
CA TYR A 144 1.38 7.77 -10.31
C TYR A 144 2.48 8.39 -11.20
N LEU A 145 2.45 8.18 -12.53
CA LEU A 145 3.46 8.73 -13.44
C LEU A 145 3.18 10.18 -13.86
N GLU A 146 1.92 10.49 -14.16
CA GLU A 146 1.56 11.74 -14.86
C GLU A 146 1.07 12.84 -13.90
N ASP A 147 0.53 12.48 -12.73
CA ASP A 147 0.00 13.43 -11.74
C ASP A 147 0.25 12.93 -10.30
N ARG A 148 1.54 12.84 -9.96
CA ARG A 148 2.01 12.36 -8.65
C ARG A 148 1.38 13.16 -7.49
N ALA A 149 1.13 14.45 -7.69
CA ALA A 149 0.48 15.30 -6.71
C ALA A 149 -0.98 14.88 -6.44
N CYS A 150 -1.74 14.53 -7.48
CA CYS A 150 -3.08 13.97 -7.32
C CYS A 150 -3.06 12.58 -6.67
N PHE A 151 -2.14 11.71 -7.08
CA PHE A 151 -1.96 10.40 -6.45
C PHE A 151 -1.76 10.55 -4.93
N HIS A 152 -0.79 11.35 -4.49
CA HIS A 152 -0.51 11.55 -3.07
C HIS A 152 -1.66 12.22 -2.34
N ARG A 153 -2.35 13.18 -2.96
CA ARG A 153 -3.51 13.82 -2.34
C ARG A 153 -4.62 12.83 -2.04
N ARG A 154 -4.96 11.96 -2.99
CA ARG A 154 -5.99 10.92 -2.81
C ARG A 154 -5.55 9.88 -1.79
N PHE A 155 -4.29 9.46 -1.86
CA PHE A 155 -3.70 8.55 -0.89
C PHE A 155 -3.80 9.11 0.55
N GLU A 156 -3.36 10.36 0.77
CA GLU A 156 -3.40 11.01 2.07
C GLU A 156 -4.83 11.31 2.57
N SER A 157 -5.72 11.71 1.66
CA SER A 157 -7.15 11.87 1.95
C SER A 157 -7.77 10.58 2.48
N GLY A 158 -7.50 9.45 1.82
CA GLY A 158 -7.94 8.13 2.25
C GLY A 158 -7.26 7.65 3.54
N ARG A 159 -5.95 7.86 3.69
CA ARG A 159 -5.20 7.52 4.90
C ARG A 159 -5.81 8.21 6.14
N ARG A 160 -6.16 9.50 6.01
CA ARG A 160 -6.82 10.27 7.08
C ARG A 160 -8.20 9.76 7.43
N PHE A 161 -8.93 9.11 6.53
CA PHE A 161 -10.22 8.52 6.87
C PHE A 161 -10.06 7.38 7.90
N PHE A 162 -9.02 6.54 7.75
CA PHE A 162 -8.76 5.43 8.65
C PHE A 162 -8.01 5.84 9.93
N HIS A 163 -7.05 6.78 9.83
CA HIS A 163 -6.23 7.20 10.97
C HIS A 163 -6.69 8.52 11.64
N GLY A 164 -7.68 9.21 11.07
CA GLY A 164 -8.29 10.42 11.63
C GLY A 164 -9.53 10.15 12.48
N LEU A 165 -9.96 8.89 12.62
CA LEU A 165 -10.84 8.43 13.68
C LEU A 165 -9.97 8.04 14.89
N PRO A 166 -10.38 8.32 16.14
CA PRO A 166 -9.59 7.92 17.31
C PRO A 166 -9.32 6.43 17.22
N MET A 167 -8.04 6.08 17.17
CA MET A 167 -7.58 4.70 17.25
C MET A 167 -8.29 4.02 18.42
N LEU A 168 -8.66 2.75 18.24
CA LEU A 168 -9.25 1.92 19.29
C LEU A 168 -8.54 2.15 20.63
N PRO A 169 -9.28 2.16 21.76
CA PRO A 169 -8.76 2.68 23.01
C PRO A 169 -7.47 1.98 23.45
N GLU A 170 -6.48 2.77 23.86
CA GLU A 170 -5.11 2.35 24.27
C GLU A 170 -5.03 1.44 25.51
N HIS A 171 -6.14 0.86 25.99
CA HIS A 171 -6.15 -0.02 27.16
C HIS A 171 -6.09 -1.50 26.77
N LEU A 172 -5.02 -1.87 26.07
CA LEU A 172 -4.46 -3.22 26.07
C LEU A 172 -2.93 -3.12 26.11
N HIS A 173 -2.41 -2.75 27.27
CA HIS A 173 -1.04 -3.03 27.73
C HIS A 173 -1.13 -3.94 28.96
#